data_AF-A0A4D9E5P3-F1
#
_entry.id   AF-A0A4D9E5P3-F1
#
_cell.length_a   1.000
_cell.length_b   1.000
_cell.length_c   1.000
_cell.angle_alpha   90.00
_cell.angle_beta   90.00
_cell.angle_gamma   90.00
#
_symmetry.space_group_name_H-M   'P 1'
#
loop_
_entity.id
_entity.type
_entity.pdbx_description
1 polymer ?
#
loop_
_entity_poly.entity_id
_entity_poly.type
_entity_poly.pdbx_seq_one_letter_code
_entity_poly.pdbx_strand_id
1 'polypeptide(L)'
;MALAGAAGSLRLWAGGCKSRRLGVFADRLTLPPGLARSALPCAPGGGGSAAPRCPGRGGSGPGRAACSCGSGGRAGRAGGMEAAEARCRVLSIQSHVVCGYVGNKAASFPLQVLGFEVDPVNSVQFSNHTGYAHWKGQMLNSDELHELYEGLKLNNVNHYDYVLTGYTRDSSFLAAVVDIVQELKQQNSDLVYVCDPVMGDKWNGEGSMYVPKDLLPVYRDRVVPVADIITPNQFEAE
;
A
#
# COMPACT_ATOMS: atom_id res chain seq x y z
N MET A 1 26.43 19.68 -12.63
CA MET A 1 25.80 20.90 -12.08
C MET A 1 24.30 20.93 -12.42
N ALA A 2 23.55 19.86 -12.10
CA ALA A 2 22.11 19.79 -12.38
C ALA A 2 21.43 18.70 -11.51
N LEU A 3 21.52 18.83 -10.18
CA LEU A 3 20.80 17.95 -9.22
C LEU A 3 20.03 18.72 -8.13
N ALA A 4 19.99 20.06 -8.21
CA ALA A 4 19.29 20.89 -7.22
C ALA A 4 17.85 21.27 -7.62
N GLY A 5 17.36 20.85 -8.79
CA GLY A 5 16.09 21.36 -9.37
C GLY A 5 14.82 20.58 -9.02
N ALA A 6 14.92 19.31 -8.61
CA ALA A 6 13.73 18.46 -8.43
C ALA A 6 12.97 18.74 -7.12
N ALA A 7 13.66 19.11 -6.05
CA ALA A 7 13.06 19.40 -4.75
C ALA A 7 12.25 20.72 -4.72
N GLY A 8 12.53 21.65 -5.64
CA GLY A 8 11.80 22.91 -5.76
C GLY A 8 10.44 22.78 -6.46
N SER A 9 10.30 21.80 -7.36
CA SER A 9 9.11 21.67 -8.22
C SER A 9 7.90 21.07 -7.49
N LEU A 10 8.13 20.27 -6.43
CA LEU A 10 7.05 19.67 -5.65
C LEU A 10 6.28 20.69 -4.78
N ARG A 11 6.89 21.84 -4.46
CA ARG A 11 6.24 22.90 -3.64
C ARG A 11 5.14 23.65 -4.39
N LEU A 12 5.14 23.64 -5.72
CA LEU A 12 4.19 24.40 -6.55
C LEU A 12 2.91 23.62 -6.89
N TRP A 13 2.83 22.32 -6.62
CA TRP A 13 1.69 21.47 -7.02
C TRP A 13 0.69 21.16 -5.89
N ALA A 14 0.96 21.60 -4.66
CA ALA A 14 0.13 21.31 -3.48
C ALA A 14 -0.79 22.48 -3.10
N GLY A 15 -1.72 22.82 -3.99
CA GLY A 15 -2.69 23.92 -3.81
C GLY A 15 -3.81 23.66 -2.79
N GLY A 16 -3.89 22.46 -2.20
CA GLY A 16 -4.86 22.11 -1.16
C GLY A 16 -4.20 21.61 0.12
N CYS A 17 -4.79 21.90 1.28
CA CYS A 17 -4.28 21.51 2.60
C CYS A 17 -4.02 19.99 2.74
N LYS A 18 -4.68 19.15 1.93
CA LYS A 18 -4.56 17.68 1.95
C LYS A 18 -3.44 17.12 1.06
N SER A 19 -3.14 17.74 -0.10
CA SER A 19 -2.05 17.26 -0.97
C SER A 19 -0.67 17.52 -0.37
N ARG A 20 -0.54 18.49 0.56
CA ARG A 20 0.67 18.69 1.36
C ARG A 20 0.94 17.53 2.34
N ARG A 21 -0.09 16.80 2.80
CA ARG A 21 0.05 15.74 3.83
C ARG A 21 0.61 14.43 3.25
N LEU A 22 0.24 14.08 2.02
CA LEU A 22 0.88 13.00 1.27
C LEU A 22 2.37 13.29 1.02
N GLY A 23 2.75 14.56 0.86
CA GLY A 23 4.14 14.99 0.82
C GLY A 23 4.89 14.71 2.13
N VAL A 24 4.25 14.90 3.30
CA VAL A 24 4.84 14.58 4.62
C VAL A 24 4.99 13.06 4.81
N PHE A 25 4.07 12.26 4.28
CA PHE A 25 4.21 10.79 4.24
C PHE A 25 5.42 10.37 3.40
N ALA A 26 5.55 10.90 2.19
CA ALA A 26 6.72 10.69 1.33
C ALA A 26 8.03 11.20 1.96
N ASP A 27 8.01 12.33 2.65
CA ASP A 27 9.16 12.90 3.37
C ASP A 27 9.55 12.07 4.60
N ARG A 28 8.60 11.43 5.28
CA ARG A 28 8.89 10.48 6.37
C ARG A 28 9.36 9.12 5.87
N LEU A 29 9.06 8.78 4.60
CA LEU A 29 9.60 7.61 3.90
C LEU A 29 10.93 7.89 3.19
N THR A 30 11.29 9.17 2.98
CA THR A 30 12.56 9.56 2.34
C THR A 30 13.59 9.98 3.40
N LEU A 31 14.66 9.19 3.49
CA LEU A 31 15.75 9.42 4.43
C LEU A 31 16.50 10.73 4.11
N PRO A 32 17.11 11.38 5.12
CA PRO A 32 18.00 12.53 4.91
C PRO A 32 19.15 12.18 3.95
N PRO A 33 19.68 13.15 3.20
CA PRO A 33 20.74 12.90 2.22
C PRO A 33 22.00 12.39 2.92
N GLY A 34 22.27 11.09 2.79
CA GLY A 34 23.47 10.44 3.37
C GLY A 34 23.24 9.04 3.93
N LEU A 35 22.00 8.62 4.21
CA LEU A 35 21.71 7.21 4.56
C LEU A 35 21.35 6.41 3.31
N ALA A 36 22.06 5.31 3.07
CA ALA A 36 21.72 4.35 2.03
C ALA A 36 20.30 3.79 2.26
N ARG A 37 19.62 3.45 1.15
CA ARG A 37 18.24 2.90 1.06
C ARG A 37 17.95 1.66 1.92
N SER A 38 18.90 1.16 2.71
CA SER A 38 18.80 -0.08 3.50
C SER A 38 18.07 0.05 4.84
N ALA A 39 17.43 1.18 5.15
CA ALA A 39 16.93 1.47 6.51
C ALA A 39 15.40 1.38 6.70
N LEU A 40 14.63 1.04 5.67
CA LEU A 40 13.25 0.57 5.84
C LEU A 40 13.23 -0.91 5.48
N PRO A 41 13.01 -1.83 6.43
CA PRO A 41 12.94 -3.24 6.10
C PRO A 41 11.66 -3.48 5.28
N CYS A 42 11.77 -3.65 3.96
CA CYS A 42 10.78 -4.48 3.26
C CYS A 42 11.01 -5.91 3.79
N ALA A 43 9.96 -6.59 4.22
CA ALA A 43 10.09 -7.94 4.76
C ALA A 43 10.70 -8.86 3.67
N PRO A 44 11.75 -9.66 3.96
CA PRO A 44 12.23 -10.62 3.00
C PRO A 44 11.10 -11.62 2.73
N GLY A 45 10.65 -11.70 1.47
CA GLY A 45 9.50 -12.51 1.06
C GLY A 45 9.54 -13.91 1.68
N GLY A 46 8.50 -14.25 2.43
CA GLY A 46 8.33 -15.54 3.09
C GLY A 46 8.21 -16.68 2.09
N GLY A 47 9.34 -17.21 1.64
CA GLY A 47 9.43 -18.43 0.85
C GLY A 47 9.22 -19.66 1.74
N GLY A 48 7.97 -20.07 1.92
CA GLY A 48 7.62 -21.26 2.68
C GLY A 48 6.48 -22.04 2.04
N SER A 49 6.73 -22.74 0.93
CA SER A 49 5.86 -23.83 0.49
C SER A 49 6.69 -25.09 0.27
N ALA A 50 6.55 -26.01 1.22
CA ALA A 50 7.07 -27.36 1.14
C ALA A 50 6.37 -28.10 0.00
N ALA A 51 7.12 -28.44 -1.05
CA ALA A 51 6.64 -29.36 -2.07
C ALA A 51 6.32 -30.73 -1.44
N PRO A 52 5.17 -31.36 -1.76
CA PRO A 52 4.86 -32.69 -1.25
C PRO A 52 5.81 -33.71 -1.89
N ARG A 53 6.45 -34.53 -1.04
CA ARG A 53 7.29 -35.67 -1.43
C ARG A 53 6.42 -36.74 -2.11
N CYS A 54 6.72 -37.03 -3.37
CA CYS A 54 6.22 -38.21 -4.06
C CYS A 54 6.78 -39.49 -3.39
N PRO A 55 5.95 -40.51 -3.11
CA PRO A 55 6.47 -41.80 -2.64
C PRO A 55 6.97 -42.64 -3.83
N GLY A 56 8.23 -43.09 -3.74
CA GLY A 56 8.82 -44.05 -4.67
C GLY A 56 8.75 -45.49 -4.14
N ARG A 57 8.50 -46.43 -5.05
CA ARG A 57 8.89 -47.87 -5.08
C ARG A 57 8.25 -48.47 -6.35
N GLY A 58 8.88 -49.30 -7.18
CA GLY A 58 10.22 -49.91 -7.19
C GLY A 58 10.41 -50.73 -8.49
N GLY A 59 11.51 -51.47 -8.60
CA GLY A 59 11.63 -52.61 -9.54
C GLY A 59 12.83 -52.64 -10.49
N SER A 60 13.91 -53.28 -10.02
CA SER A 60 14.86 -54.21 -10.70
C SER A 60 15.16 -54.16 -12.22
N GLY A 61 16.46 -54.09 -12.56
CA GLY A 61 17.05 -54.66 -13.78
C GLY A 61 18.54 -54.31 -13.95
N PRO A 62 19.47 -55.27 -14.17
CA PRO A 62 20.91 -54.99 -14.31
C PRO A 62 21.38 -55.01 -15.79
N GLY A 63 22.35 -54.17 -16.15
CA GLY A 63 22.93 -54.21 -17.51
C GLY A 63 23.99 -53.15 -17.84
N ARG A 64 25.24 -53.43 -17.45
CA ARG A 64 26.57 -53.11 -18.05
C ARG A 64 26.79 -51.91 -19.01
N ALA A 65 27.93 -51.25 -18.71
CA ALA A 65 29.02 -50.78 -19.61
C ALA A 65 29.06 -49.31 -20.08
N ALA A 66 30.02 -48.59 -19.45
CA ALA A 66 31.09 -47.75 -19.99
C ALA A 66 30.80 -46.71 -21.10
N CYS A 67 31.16 -45.45 -20.82
CA CYS A 67 32.09 -44.69 -21.67
C CYS A 67 32.70 -43.51 -20.89
N SER A 68 33.97 -43.29 -21.18
CA SER A 68 34.95 -42.48 -20.44
C SER A 68 35.12 -41.06 -20.97
N CYS A 69 35.68 -40.21 -20.09
CA CYS A 69 36.59 -39.07 -20.33
C CYS A 69 36.17 -37.89 -21.23
N GLY A 70 36.43 -36.67 -20.73
CA GLY A 70 36.72 -35.53 -21.61
C GLY A 70 36.32 -34.15 -21.08
N SER A 71 37.16 -33.59 -20.21
CA SER A 71 37.48 -32.16 -20.06
C SER A 71 36.73 -31.13 -20.92
N GLY A 72 36.04 -30.19 -20.25
CA GLY A 72 35.50 -29.00 -20.89
C GLY A 72 35.10 -27.96 -19.84
N GLY A 73 36.10 -27.35 -19.18
CA GLY A 73 35.87 -26.24 -18.29
C GLY A 73 35.19 -25.07 -19.02
N ARG A 74 33.99 -24.74 -18.58
CA ARG A 74 33.45 -23.37 -18.64
C ARG A 74 32.78 -23.09 -17.32
N ALA A 75 33.57 -22.52 -16.41
CA ALA A 75 33.06 -21.67 -15.34
C ALA A 75 32.40 -20.45 -15.97
N GLY A 76 31.17 -20.63 -16.48
CA GLY A 76 30.30 -19.57 -16.93
C GLY A 76 29.57 -19.02 -15.72
N ARG A 77 30.15 -17.95 -15.15
CA ARG A 77 29.55 -16.98 -14.21
C ARG A 77 28.20 -17.41 -13.63
N ALA A 78 28.21 -17.81 -12.36
CA ALA A 78 27.08 -17.53 -11.50
C ALA A 78 26.81 -16.02 -11.61
N GLY A 79 25.86 -15.65 -12.48
CA GLY A 79 25.24 -14.35 -12.42
C GLY A 79 24.63 -14.29 -11.04
N GLY A 80 25.24 -13.51 -10.16
CA GLY A 80 24.60 -13.14 -8.90
C GLY A 80 23.19 -12.70 -9.27
N MET A 81 22.21 -13.37 -8.67
CA MET A 81 20.86 -12.86 -8.62
C MET A 81 21.00 -11.55 -7.85
N GLU A 82 21.26 -10.46 -8.59
CA GLU A 82 21.15 -9.10 -8.13
C GLU A 82 19.80 -9.06 -7.44
N ALA A 83 19.83 -8.94 -6.11
CA ALA A 83 18.64 -8.99 -5.28
C ALA A 83 17.65 -8.04 -5.93
N ALA A 84 16.57 -8.60 -6.51
CA ALA A 84 15.51 -7.81 -7.09
C ALA A 84 15.18 -6.78 -6.02
N GLU A 85 15.46 -5.50 -6.31
CA GLU A 85 15.29 -4.41 -5.35
C GLU A 85 13.89 -4.61 -4.76
N ALA A 86 13.82 -4.94 -3.46
CA ALA A 86 12.60 -5.48 -2.87
C ALA A 86 11.50 -4.44 -3.08
N ARG A 87 10.59 -4.73 -4.02
CA ARG A 87 9.55 -3.79 -4.42
C ARG A 87 8.48 -3.80 -3.33
N CYS A 88 8.63 -2.87 -2.40
CA CYS A 88 7.66 -2.64 -1.34
C CYS A 88 6.28 -2.33 -1.95
N ARG A 89 5.26 -3.09 -1.56
CA ARG A 89 3.89 -2.99 -2.10
C ARG A 89 2.94 -2.32 -1.12
N VAL A 90 2.13 -1.40 -1.62
CA VAL A 90 1.18 -0.59 -0.85
C VAL A 90 -0.25 -0.88 -1.29
N LEU A 91 -1.10 -1.35 -0.37
CA LEU A 91 -2.56 -1.37 -0.56
C LEU A 91 -3.13 -0.01 -0.17
N SER A 92 -3.62 0.77 -1.13
CA SER A 92 -4.13 2.13 -0.89
C SER A 92 -5.66 2.18 -1.01
N ILE A 93 -6.36 2.27 0.13
CA ILE A 93 -7.84 2.30 0.22
C ILE A 93 -8.32 3.73 0.50
N GLN A 94 -8.64 4.47 -0.56
CA GLN A 94 -9.02 5.89 -0.46
C GLN A 94 -10.03 6.29 -1.55
N SER A 95 -10.53 7.52 -1.51
CA SER A 95 -11.38 8.07 -2.57
C SER A 95 -10.65 8.21 -3.91
N HIS A 96 -11.39 8.21 -5.02
CA HIS A 96 -10.91 8.55 -6.35
C HIS A 96 -11.77 9.61 -7.04
N VAL A 97 -11.13 10.45 -7.86
CA VAL A 97 -11.81 11.48 -8.68
C VAL A 97 -11.32 11.45 -10.13
N VAL A 98 -12.22 11.68 -11.08
CA VAL A 98 -11.86 11.81 -12.50
C VAL A 98 -11.08 13.11 -12.75
N CYS A 99 -11.57 14.25 -12.24
CA CYS A 99 -10.93 15.56 -12.34
C CYS A 99 -10.38 16.06 -10.99
N GLY A 100 -9.16 16.62 -11.00
CA GLY A 100 -8.43 17.06 -9.81
C GLY A 100 -7.52 15.99 -9.20
N TYR A 101 -6.92 16.31 -8.05
CA TYR A 101 -5.98 15.46 -7.32
C TYR A 101 -6.35 15.36 -5.84
N VAL A 102 -7.06 14.30 -5.48
CA VAL A 102 -7.38 13.90 -4.09
C VAL A 102 -7.39 12.37 -3.98
N GLY A 103 -7.29 11.85 -2.76
CA GLY A 103 -7.29 10.41 -2.46
C GLY A 103 -6.25 9.63 -3.29
N ASN A 104 -6.62 8.46 -3.82
CA ASN A 104 -5.72 7.60 -4.59
C ASN A 104 -5.09 8.33 -5.79
N LYS A 105 -5.82 9.25 -6.45
CA LYS A 105 -5.24 10.02 -7.57
C LYS A 105 -4.12 10.96 -7.12
N ALA A 106 -4.13 11.42 -5.87
CA ALA A 106 -3.06 12.21 -5.28
C ALA A 106 -1.98 11.34 -4.60
N ALA A 107 -2.31 10.12 -4.17
CA ALA A 107 -1.41 9.24 -3.44
C ALA A 107 -0.59 8.32 -4.34
N SER A 108 -1.21 7.72 -5.35
CA SER A 108 -0.57 6.71 -6.21
C SER A 108 0.59 7.27 -7.01
N PHE A 109 0.44 8.47 -7.60
CA PHE A 109 1.49 9.05 -8.44
C PHE A 109 2.79 9.34 -7.66
N PRO A 110 2.78 10.03 -6.50
CA PRO A 110 3.98 10.19 -5.69
C PRO A 110 4.62 8.87 -5.27
N LEU A 111 3.82 7.88 -4.83
CA LEU A 111 4.34 6.59 -4.38
C LEU A 111 5.02 5.81 -5.51
N GLN A 112 4.40 5.79 -6.70
CA GLN A 112 4.97 5.15 -7.88
C GLN A 112 6.28 5.81 -8.32
N VAL A 113 6.34 7.16 -8.30
CA VAL A 113 7.59 7.90 -8.61
C VAL A 113 8.69 7.59 -7.60
N LEU A 114 8.35 7.31 -6.35
CA LEU A 114 9.29 6.92 -5.29
C LEU A 114 9.70 5.44 -5.35
N GLY A 115 9.09 4.64 -6.23
CA GLY A 115 9.46 3.24 -6.47
C GLY A 115 8.60 2.21 -5.74
N PHE A 116 7.50 2.62 -5.11
CA PHE A 116 6.53 1.69 -4.52
C PHE A 116 5.61 1.11 -5.60
N GLU A 117 5.27 -0.17 -5.44
CA GLU A 117 4.15 -0.78 -6.18
C GLU A 117 2.86 -0.45 -5.44
N VAL A 118 1.85 0.09 -6.13
CA VAL A 118 0.63 0.59 -5.49
C VAL A 118 -0.59 -0.11 -6.08
N ASP A 119 -1.37 -0.75 -5.22
CA ASP A 119 -2.66 -1.35 -5.54
C ASP A 119 -3.78 -0.47 -4.96
N PRO A 120 -4.44 0.38 -5.76
CA PRO A 120 -5.48 1.26 -5.27
C PRO A 120 -6.85 0.56 -5.22
N VAL A 121 -7.50 0.59 -4.06
CA VAL A 121 -8.95 0.33 -3.91
C VAL A 121 -9.66 1.66 -3.72
N ASN A 122 -10.61 1.95 -4.61
CA ASN A 122 -11.30 3.24 -4.62
C ASN A 122 -12.59 3.16 -3.80
N SER A 123 -12.57 3.71 -2.58
CA SER A 123 -13.76 3.74 -1.69
C SER A 123 -14.92 4.51 -2.30
N VAL A 124 -14.63 5.50 -3.13
CA VAL A 124 -15.60 6.23 -3.95
C VAL A 124 -14.97 6.55 -5.29
N GLN A 125 -15.80 6.73 -6.31
CA GLN A 125 -15.36 7.25 -7.60
C GLN A 125 -16.30 8.36 -8.03
N PHE A 126 -15.82 9.59 -7.91
CA PHE A 126 -16.57 10.80 -8.26
C PHE A 126 -16.01 11.52 -9.49
N SER A 127 -16.82 12.38 -10.11
CA SER A 127 -16.39 13.26 -11.20
C SER A 127 -15.26 14.20 -10.76
N ASN A 128 -15.34 14.74 -9.55
CA ASN A 128 -14.43 15.70 -8.94
C ASN A 128 -14.64 15.68 -7.41
N HIS A 129 -13.78 16.37 -6.65
CA HIS A 129 -13.94 16.44 -5.19
C HIS A 129 -15.17 17.26 -4.80
N THR A 130 -15.68 17.03 -3.59
CA THR A 130 -16.92 17.62 -3.04
C THR A 130 -16.85 19.13 -2.74
N GLY A 131 -15.70 19.76 -3.00
CA GLY A 131 -15.52 21.21 -2.86
C GLY A 131 -16.05 22.01 -4.06
N TYR A 132 -16.40 21.33 -5.15
CA TYR A 132 -17.11 21.94 -6.28
C TYR A 132 -18.61 22.01 -6.01
N ALA A 133 -19.30 22.94 -6.67
CA ALA A 133 -20.75 23.12 -6.58
C ALA A 133 -21.55 21.86 -6.99
N HIS A 134 -21.03 21.09 -7.96
CA HIS A 134 -21.64 19.86 -8.43
C HIS A 134 -20.61 18.72 -8.48
N TRP A 135 -21.07 17.53 -8.12
CA TRP A 135 -20.32 16.29 -8.25
C TRP A 135 -21.31 15.13 -8.36
N LYS A 136 -20.90 14.06 -9.05
CA LYS A 136 -21.66 12.81 -9.18
C LYS A 136 -20.70 11.63 -9.13
N GLY A 137 -21.23 10.46 -8.79
CA GLY A 137 -20.53 9.19 -8.92
C GLY A 137 -21.02 8.19 -7.88
N GLN A 138 -20.20 7.16 -7.66
CA GLN A 138 -20.54 5.97 -6.91
C GLN A 138 -19.68 5.84 -5.64
N MET A 139 -20.23 5.11 -4.66
CA MET A 139 -19.54 4.74 -3.43
C MET A 139 -19.45 3.22 -3.39
N LEU A 140 -18.29 2.72 -2.99
CA LEU A 140 -18.03 1.31 -2.78
C LEU A 140 -18.54 0.93 -1.39
N ASN A 141 -19.39 -0.09 -1.29
CA ASN A 141 -19.90 -0.59 -0.01
C ASN A 141 -19.01 -1.70 0.57
N SER A 142 -19.33 -2.19 1.77
CA SER A 142 -18.56 -3.25 2.44
C SER A 142 -18.49 -4.55 1.66
N ASP A 143 -19.59 -4.97 1.03
CA ASP A 143 -19.68 -6.24 0.31
C ASP A 143 -18.84 -6.17 -0.98
N GLU A 144 -18.89 -5.04 -1.67
CA GLU A 144 -18.05 -4.79 -2.86
C GLU A 144 -16.56 -4.72 -2.50
N LEU A 145 -16.20 -4.17 -1.33
CA LEU A 145 -14.82 -4.23 -0.82
C LEU A 145 -14.38 -5.67 -0.55
N HIS A 146 -15.26 -6.47 0.09
CA HIS A 146 -14.99 -7.88 0.33
C HIS A 146 -14.84 -8.66 -0.96
N GLU A 147 -15.65 -8.41 -1.98
CA GLU A 147 -15.54 -9.06 -3.30
C GLU A 147 -14.17 -8.78 -3.95
N LEU A 148 -13.71 -7.53 -3.92
CA LEU A 148 -12.37 -7.17 -4.42
C LEU A 148 -11.27 -7.87 -3.63
N TYR A 149 -11.34 -7.82 -2.29
CA TYR A 149 -10.32 -8.41 -1.44
C TYR A 149 -10.29 -9.95 -1.54
N GLU A 150 -11.45 -10.59 -1.64
CA GLU A 150 -11.57 -12.02 -1.90
C GLU A 150 -10.96 -12.37 -3.26
N GLY A 151 -11.20 -11.57 -4.30
CA GLY A 151 -10.54 -11.73 -5.59
C GLY A 151 -9.01 -11.70 -5.49
N LEU A 152 -8.44 -10.80 -4.67
CA LEU A 152 -6.99 -10.77 -4.41
C LEU A 152 -6.51 -12.02 -3.66
N LYS A 153 -7.28 -12.49 -2.66
CA LYS A 153 -6.98 -13.71 -1.89
C LYS A 153 -7.01 -14.96 -2.74
N LEU A 154 -8.04 -15.13 -3.57
CA LEU A 154 -8.19 -16.29 -4.46
C LEU A 154 -7.03 -16.40 -5.45
N ASN A 155 -6.45 -15.27 -5.85
CA ASN A 155 -5.28 -15.24 -6.72
C ASN A 155 -3.94 -15.22 -5.94
N ASN A 156 -3.97 -15.27 -4.61
CA ASN A 156 -2.80 -15.21 -3.74
C ASN A 156 -1.90 -13.99 -4.03
N VAL A 157 -2.52 -12.83 -4.28
CA VAL A 157 -1.82 -11.54 -4.55
C VAL A 157 -2.08 -10.49 -3.47
N ASN A 158 -2.68 -10.89 -2.35
CA ASN A 158 -2.99 -10.02 -1.20
C ASN A 158 -1.80 -9.87 -0.23
N HIS A 159 -0.56 -9.83 -0.73
CA HIS A 159 0.67 -9.71 0.08
C HIS A 159 1.19 -8.28 0.04
N TYR A 160 1.21 -7.61 1.19
CA TYR A 160 1.52 -6.18 1.28
C TYR A 160 2.56 -5.87 2.36
N ASP A 161 3.37 -4.83 2.12
CA ASP A 161 4.29 -4.27 3.11
C ASP A 161 3.66 -3.07 3.83
N TYR A 162 2.80 -2.33 3.12
CA TYR A 162 2.11 -1.17 3.66
C TYR A 162 0.63 -1.22 3.32
N VAL A 163 -0.18 -0.69 4.24
CA VAL A 163 -1.57 -0.32 3.98
C VAL A 163 -1.70 1.19 4.20
N LEU A 164 -2.35 1.87 3.27
CA LEU A 164 -2.65 3.30 3.36
C LEU A 164 -4.16 3.50 3.25
N THR A 165 -4.79 4.05 4.28
CA THR A 165 -6.24 4.35 4.26
C THR A 165 -6.50 5.84 4.33
N GLY A 166 -7.68 6.24 3.84
CA GLY A 166 -8.09 7.64 3.81
C GLY A 166 -9.62 7.77 3.77
N TYR A 167 -10.10 8.71 2.96
CA TYR A 167 -11.52 9.08 2.91
C TYR A 167 -12.47 7.89 2.69
N THR A 168 -13.41 7.71 3.63
CA THR A 168 -14.60 6.85 3.52
C THR A 168 -15.81 7.57 4.12
N ARG A 169 -17.01 7.09 3.79
CA ARG A 169 -18.30 7.64 4.27
C ARG A 169 -19.17 6.60 4.97
N ASP A 170 -18.70 5.37 5.08
CA ASP A 170 -19.48 4.24 5.57
C ASP A 170 -18.73 3.56 6.72
N SER A 171 -19.39 3.46 7.87
CA SER A 171 -18.87 2.83 9.08
C SER A 171 -18.69 1.32 8.91
N SER A 172 -19.54 0.66 8.13
CA SER A 172 -19.41 -0.77 7.80
C SER A 172 -18.21 -1.02 6.88
N PHE A 173 -17.99 -0.14 5.90
CA PHE A 173 -16.79 -0.16 5.07
C PHE A 173 -15.53 0.01 5.90
N LEU A 174 -15.51 0.97 6.83
CA LEU A 174 -14.36 1.20 7.70
C LEU A 174 -14.08 0.02 8.63
N ALA A 175 -15.13 -0.64 9.12
CA ALA A 175 -15.02 -1.89 9.88
C ALA A 175 -14.37 -3.00 9.04
N ALA A 176 -14.83 -3.20 7.80
CA ALA A 176 -14.26 -4.20 6.90
C ALA A 176 -12.78 -3.91 6.58
N VAL A 177 -12.40 -2.63 6.43
CA VAL A 177 -10.99 -2.23 6.27
C VAL A 177 -10.15 -2.66 7.48
N VAL A 178 -10.65 -2.48 8.72
CA VAL A 178 -9.94 -2.93 9.92
C VAL A 178 -9.73 -4.45 9.90
N ASP A 179 -10.75 -5.20 9.52
CA ASP A 179 -10.68 -6.67 9.47
C ASP A 179 -9.65 -7.13 8.41
N ILE A 180 -9.60 -6.46 7.26
CA ILE A 180 -8.56 -6.66 6.22
C ILE A 180 -7.16 -6.37 6.78
N VAL A 181 -6.97 -5.21 7.43
CA VAL A 181 -5.66 -4.86 7.99
C VAL A 181 -5.19 -5.88 9.03
N GLN A 182 -6.08 -6.35 9.89
CA GLN A 182 -5.76 -7.36 10.89
C GLN A 182 -5.34 -8.69 10.24
N GLU A 183 -6.06 -9.13 9.20
CA GLU A 183 -5.69 -10.33 8.44
C GLU A 183 -4.30 -10.16 7.79
N LEU A 184 -4.05 -9.01 7.16
CA LEU A 184 -2.76 -8.74 6.51
C LEU A 184 -1.62 -8.66 7.54
N LYS A 185 -1.83 -8.09 8.73
CA LYS A 185 -0.84 -8.09 9.82
C LYS A 185 -0.58 -9.49 10.38
N GLN A 186 -1.55 -10.40 10.34
CA GLN A 186 -1.34 -11.80 10.69
C GLN A 186 -0.47 -12.53 9.65
N GLN A 187 -0.59 -12.15 8.37
CA GLN A 187 0.22 -12.70 7.28
C GLN A 187 1.64 -12.11 7.25
N ASN A 188 1.77 -10.82 7.59
CA ASN A 188 3.03 -10.08 7.63
C ASN A 188 3.08 -9.22 8.91
N SER A 189 3.80 -9.67 9.93
CA SER A 189 3.95 -8.93 11.20
C SER A 189 4.71 -7.61 11.06
N ASP A 190 5.48 -7.44 9.98
CA ASP A 190 6.23 -6.22 9.68
C ASP A 190 5.40 -5.21 8.86
N LEU A 191 4.15 -5.54 8.53
CA LEU A 191 3.27 -4.65 7.78
C LEU A 191 3.01 -3.36 8.55
N VAL A 192 3.23 -2.23 7.88
CA VAL A 192 2.97 -0.89 8.40
C VAL A 192 1.64 -0.36 7.87
N TYR A 193 0.71 -0.10 8.78
CA TYR A 193 -0.57 0.51 8.50
C TYR A 193 -0.53 2.02 8.80
N VAL A 194 -0.70 2.82 7.74
CA VAL A 194 -0.85 4.27 7.80
C VAL A 194 -2.30 4.65 7.58
N CYS A 195 -2.89 5.32 8.57
CA CYS A 195 -4.26 5.78 8.54
C CYS A 195 -4.31 7.31 8.46
N ASP A 196 -4.96 7.84 7.43
CA ASP A 196 -5.42 9.24 7.39
C ASP A 196 -6.89 9.29 7.85
N PRO A 197 -7.19 9.73 9.09
CA PRO A 197 -8.54 9.72 9.64
C PRO A 197 -9.39 10.89 9.11
N VAL A 198 -9.68 10.86 7.80
CA VAL A 198 -10.30 11.97 7.07
C VAL A 198 -11.77 12.13 7.47
N MET A 199 -12.05 13.04 8.41
CA MET A 199 -13.40 13.26 8.96
C MET A 199 -13.89 14.70 8.80
N GLY A 200 -13.00 15.68 8.95
CA GLY A 200 -13.39 17.07 9.07
C GLY A 200 -12.24 18.03 8.82
N ASP A 201 -12.55 19.32 8.83
CA ASP A 201 -11.55 20.38 8.77
C ASP A 201 -12.07 21.62 9.49
N LYS A 202 -11.16 22.53 9.83
CA LYS A 202 -11.50 23.88 10.32
C LYS A 202 -11.55 24.83 9.13
N TRP A 203 -12.72 25.44 8.89
CA TRP A 203 -12.88 26.49 7.89
C TRP A 203 -13.28 27.79 8.59
N ASN A 204 -12.56 28.88 8.32
CA ASN A 204 -12.79 30.20 8.94
C ASN A 204 -12.83 30.20 10.48
N GLY A 205 -12.10 29.28 11.13
CA GLY A 205 -12.04 29.15 12.59
C GLY A 205 -13.06 28.19 13.21
N GLU A 206 -14.05 27.71 12.43
CA GLU A 206 -15.05 26.74 12.87
C GLU A 206 -14.75 25.36 12.30
N GLY A 207 -14.79 24.33 13.15
CA GLY A 207 -14.55 22.94 12.77
C GLY A 207 -15.84 22.21 12.46
N SER A 208 -15.89 21.48 11.34
CA SER A 208 -17.04 20.64 11.00
C SER A 208 -16.62 19.33 10.34
N MET A 209 -17.37 18.28 10.67
CA MET A 209 -17.29 17.01 9.98
C MET A 209 -18.01 17.10 8.62
N TYR A 210 -17.34 16.66 7.56
CA TYR A 210 -17.95 16.47 6.24
C TYR A 210 -18.23 14.99 5.94
N VAL A 211 -18.08 14.13 6.94
CA VAL A 211 -18.46 12.70 6.92
C VAL A 211 -19.53 12.41 7.98
N PRO A 212 -20.25 11.29 7.87
CA PRO A 212 -21.18 10.85 8.91
C PRO A 212 -20.53 10.72 10.30
N LYS A 213 -21.25 11.16 11.34
CA LYS A 213 -20.73 11.22 12.73
C LYS A 213 -20.45 9.84 13.35
N ASP A 214 -21.07 8.79 12.83
CA ASP A 214 -20.89 7.41 13.25
C ASP A 214 -19.52 6.82 12.86
N LEU A 215 -18.75 7.50 11.99
CA LEU A 215 -17.35 7.11 11.70
C LEU A 215 -16.40 7.40 12.87
N LEU A 216 -16.65 8.44 13.66
CA LEU A 216 -15.77 8.83 14.77
C LEU A 216 -15.53 7.69 15.79
N PRO A 217 -16.56 7.02 16.34
CA PRO A 217 -16.33 5.91 17.26
C PRO A 217 -15.59 4.75 16.59
N VAL A 218 -15.82 4.48 15.29
CA VAL A 218 -15.08 3.44 14.57
C VAL A 218 -13.60 3.80 14.43
N TYR A 219 -13.28 5.04 14.07
CA TYR A 219 -11.89 5.50 14.02
C TYR A 219 -11.21 5.37 15.39
N ARG A 220 -11.85 5.89 16.45
CA ARG A 220 -11.29 5.88 17.81
C ARG A 220 -11.11 4.47 18.38
N ASP A 221 -12.13 3.62 18.25
CA ASP A 221 -12.21 2.35 18.99
C ASP A 221 -11.68 1.16 18.19
N ARG A 222 -11.60 1.26 16.85
CA ARG A 222 -11.18 0.15 15.98
C ARG A 222 -9.99 0.47 15.09
N VAL A 223 -9.95 1.65 14.48
CA VAL A 223 -8.89 1.98 13.50
C VAL A 223 -7.60 2.42 14.18
N VAL A 224 -7.66 3.42 15.06
CA VAL A 224 -6.48 3.95 15.75
C VAL A 224 -5.73 2.87 16.53
N PRO A 225 -6.39 1.93 17.24
CA PRO A 225 -5.68 0.85 17.94
C PRO A 225 -4.86 -0.10 17.06
N VAL A 226 -5.17 -0.21 15.76
CA VAL A 226 -4.44 -1.09 14.83
C VAL A 226 -3.50 -0.35 13.88
N ALA A 227 -3.54 0.99 13.86
CA ALA A 227 -2.68 1.81 13.02
C ALA A 227 -1.30 2.02 13.64
N ASP A 228 -0.25 1.89 12.85
CA ASP A 228 1.11 2.18 13.28
C ASP A 228 1.43 3.68 13.13
N ILE A 229 0.83 4.31 12.12
CA ILE A 229 0.99 5.74 11.84
C ILE A 229 -0.40 6.35 11.58
N ILE A 230 -0.69 7.47 12.23
CA ILE A 230 -1.88 8.28 11.96
C ILE A 230 -1.48 9.68 11.46
N THR A 231 -2.24 10.23 10.51
CA THR A 231 -1.97 11.56 9.92
C THR A 231 -3.14 12.56 10.04
N PRO A 232 -3.73 12.75 11.23
CA PRO A 232 -4.85 13.67 11.39
C PRO A 232 -4.44 15.13 11.13
N ASN A 233 -5.40 15.97 10.73
CA ASN A 233 -5.28 17.41 10.98
C ASN A 233 -5.66 17.78 12.42
N GLN A 234 -5.49 19.05 12.76
CA GLN A 234 -5.82 19.57 14.08
C GLN A 234 -7.25 19.24 14.52
N PHE A 235 -8.25 19.40 13.64
CA PHE A 235 -9.65 19.10 13.96
C PHE A 235 -9.89 17.61 14.16
N GLU A 236 -9.22 16.76 13.39
CA GLU A 236 -9.36 15.30 13.49
C GLU A 236 -8.63 14.72 14.71
N ALA A 237 -7.62 15.44 15.23
CA ALA A 237 -6.85 15.07 16.41
C ALA A 237 -7.50 15.51 17.74
N GLU A 238 -8.25 16.61 17.72
CA GLU A 238 -9.05 17.13 18.85
C GLU A 238 -10.28 16.24 19.12
#